data_AF-A0A7T0BUV6-F1
#
_entry.id   AF-A0A7T0BUV6-F1
#
_cell.length_a   1.000
_cell.length_b   1.000
_cell.length_c   1.000
_cell.angle_alpha   90.00
_cell.angle_beta   90.00
_cell.angle_gamma   90.00
#
_symmetry.space_group_name_H-M   'P 1'
#
loop_
_entity.id
_entity.type
_entity.pdbx_description
1 polymer ?
#
loop_
_entity_poly.entity_id
_entity_poly.type
_entity_poly.pdbx_seq_one_letter_code
_entity_poly.pdbx_strand_id
1 'polypeptide(L)'
;MTAPIKKELAKMKKKQAPEVQAKEIQGTIELHSDRTLDQPMGARLFVFVRPEGQTAGPPLAVKRYDSYRLPFEFTIGPADAMLEGIPFEGPLTLSARLDADGSPKSGPGDIEGRVAVTPGAKNVTLVLDTLIAPDPNMQIAGTISLSKALESKAPEGASLFIIARKAGSTGGGPPLAVKRVTSPEFPMEFSIGQANTMLPGAVFEGPIDLHVRLDQDGTVRPSAGDIEGRVQSKAGEANIQLVLNSLVEG
;
A
#
# COMPACT_ATOMS: atom_id res chain seq x y z
N MET A 1 8.65 -26.50 37.52
CA MET A 1 8.63 -25.66 36.31
C MET A 1 8.93 -26.53 35.09
N THR A 2 8.09 -26.46 34.05
CA THR A 2 8.25 -27.23 32.81
C THR A 2 9.39 -26.65 31.95
N ALA A 3 9.96 -27.48 31.05
CA ALA A 3 10.99 -27.05 30.10
C ALA A 3 10.65 -25.80 29.26
N PRO A 4 9.42 -25.64 28.70
CA PRO A 4 9.05 -24.43 27.97
C PRO A 4 9.05 -23.17 28.84
N ILE A 5 8.59 -23.25 30.10
CA ILE A 5 8.58 -22.10 31.03
C ILE A 5 10.01 -21.66 31.39
N LYS A 6 10.94 -22.61 31.57
CA LYS A 6 12.35 -22.29 31.83
C LYS A 6 13.01 -21.58 30.65
N LYS A 7 12.71 -22.02 29.42
CA LYS A 7 13.24 -21.42 28.19
C LYS A 7 12.74 -19.99 28.00
N GLU A 8 11.45 -19.74 28.23
CA GLU A 8 10.86 -18.40 28.17
C GLU A 8 11.45 -17.47 29.24
N LEU A 9 11.59 -17.94 30.48
CA LEU A 9 12.20 -17.15 31.55
C LEU A 9 13.65 -16.78 31.25
N ALA A 10 14.44 -17.69 30.67
CA ALA A 10 15.81 -17.42 30.26
C ALA A 10 15.87 -16.37 29.14
N LYS A 11 14.96 -16.42 28.16
CA LYS A 11 14.83 -15.41 27.10
C LYS A 11 14.46 -14.03 27.67
N MET A 12 13.48 -13.97 28.57
CA MET A 12 13.09 -12.72 29.23
C MET A 12 14.27 -12.11 30.02
N LYS A 13 15.00 -12.91 30.80
CA LYS A 13 16.19 -12.44 31.53
C LYS A 13 17.28 -11.92 30.60
N LYS A 14 17.53 -12.61 29.47
CA LYS A 14 18.52 -12.17 28.48
C LYS A 14 18.11 -10.84 27.83
N LYS A 15 16.82 -10.64 27.52
CA LYS A 15 16.31 -9.37 26.99
C LYS A 15 16.44 -8.21 28.00
N GLN A 16 16.37 -8.51 29.29
CA GLN A 16 16.52 -7.52 30.37
C GLN A 16 17.97 -7.34 30.84
N ALA A 17 18.97 -7.97 30.21
CA ALA A 17 20.36 -7.82 30.63
C ALA A 17 20.82 -6.35 30.51
N PRO A 18 21.62 -5.82 31.45
CA PRO A 18 22.07 -4.43 31.43
C PRO A 18 22.79 -4.05 30.12
N GLU A 19 23.60 -4.95 29.55
CA GLU A 19 24.26 -4.70 28.27
C GLU A 19 23.29 -4.59 27.08
N VAL A 20 22.13 -5.23 27.17
CA VAL A 20 21.07 -5.13 26.15
C VAL A 20 20.32 -3.81 26.31
N GLN A 21 19.94 -3.44 27.53
CA GLN A 21 19.26 -2.18 27.83
C GLN A 21 20.13 -0.96 27.52
N ALA A 22 21.45 -1.05 27.74
CA ALA A 22 22.39 0.02 27.43
C ALA A 22 22.42 0.38 25.94
N LYS A 23 22.08 -0.57 25.06
CA LYS A 23 22.01 -0.37 23.60
C LYS A 23 20.64 0.09 23.11
N GLU A 24 19.63 0.23 23.97
CA GLU A 24 18.31 0.71 23.57
C GLU A 24 18.34 2.18 23.14
N ILE A 25 17.74 2.42 21.99
CA ILE A 25 17.45 3.75 21.48
C ILE A 25 16.13 4.22 22.08
N GLN A 26 16.10 5.46 22.58
CA GLN A 26 14.94 6.06 23.21
C GLN A 26 14.71 7.46 22.67
N GLY A 27 13.45 7.83 22.51
CA GLY A 27 13.11 9.13 21.94
C GLY A 27 11.62 9.34 21.76
N THR A 28 11.31 10.37 20.99
CA THR A 28 9.95 10.82 20.68
C THR A 28 9.74 10.81 19.18
N ILE A 29 8.59 10.30 18.75
CA ILE A 29 8.11 10.38 17.37
C ILE A 29 7.08 11.51 17.30
N GLU A 30 7.25 12.39 16.33
CA GLU A 30 6.38 13.55 16.12
C GLU A 30 5.86 13.56 14.67
N LEU A 31 4.74 14.24 14.45
CA LEU A 31 4.25 14.51 13.09
C LEU A 31 4.72 15.92 12.68
N HIS A 32 5.27 16.06 11.49
CA HIS A 32 5.63 17.37 10.98
C HIS A 32 4.40 18.29 10.87
N SER A 33 4.57 19.57 11.18
CA SER A 33 3.46 20.53 11.34
C SER A 33 2.62 20.78 10.08
N ASP A 34 3.15 20.49 8.88
CA ASP A 34 2.43 20.60 7.60
C ASP A 34 1.60 19.34 7.27
N ARG A 35 1.67 18.30 8.10
CA ARG A 35 0.92 17.06 7.92
C ARG A 35 -0.29 17.05 8.84
N THR A 36 -1.43 16.69 8.26
CA THR A 36 -2.63 16.33 9.01
C THR A 36 -2.71 14.81 9.12
N LEU A 37 -2.99 14.32 10.33
CA LEU A 37 -3.25 12.91 10.57
C LEU A 37 -4.68 12.57 10.08
N ASP A 38 -4.87 12.48 8.77
CA ASP A 38 -6.16 12.12 8.14
C ASP A 38 -6.29 10.60 7.94
N GLN A 39 -5.65 9.82 8.83
CA GLN A 39 -5.58 8.38 8.69
C GLN A 39 -6.80 7.68 9.31
N PRO A 40 -7.22 6.54 8.74
CA PRO A 40 -8.36 5.78 9.24
C PRO A 40 -8.14 5.28 10.68
N MET A 41 -9.24 5.06 11.41
CA MET A 41 -9.20 4.42 12.71
C MET A 41 -8.47 3.07 12.60
N GLY A 42 -7.33 2.92 13.30
CA GLY A 42 -6.56 1.67 13.32
C GLY A 42 -5.23 1.69 12.55
N ALA A 43 -4.77 2.86 12.07
CA ALA A 43 -3.41 3.02 11.60
C ALA A 43 -2.38 2.51 12.62
N ARG A 44 -1.31 1.88 12.14
CA ARG A 44 -0.29 1.26 12.99
C ARG A 44 1.01 2.04 12.90
N LEU A 45 1.67 2.23 14.04
CA LEU A 45 3.00 2.82 14.08
C LEU A 45 4.04 1.70 14.13
N PHE A 46 4.89 1.63 13.12
CA PHE A 46 6.06 0.77 13.10
C PHE A 46 7.32 1.58 13.33
N VAL A 47 8.23 1.06 14.15
CA VAL A 47 9.58 1.60 14.37
C VAL A 47 10.57 0.54 13.96
N PHE A 48 11.49 0.90 13.09
CA PHE A 48 12.50 0.02 12.52
C PHE A 48 13.89 0.56 12.80
N VAL A 49 14.84 -0.36 12.99
CA VAL A 49 16.26 -0.04 13.01
C VAL A 49 16.95 -0.85 11.92
N ARG A 50 17.68 -0.16 11.06
CA ARG A 50 18.54 -0.75 10.02
C ARG A 50 19.98 -0.28 10.21
N PRO A 51 20.99 -1.01 9.71
CA PRO A 51 22.31 -0.44 9.47
C PRO A 51 22.18 0.78 8.56
N GLU A 52 23.02 1.77 8.77
CA GLU A 52 23.06 2.95 7.91
C GLU A 52 23.29 2.56 6.43
N GLY A 53 22.57 3.20 5.51
CA GLY A 53 22.62 2.91 4.08
C GLY A 53 21.79 1.70 3.63
N GLN A 54 21.27 0.87 4.55
CA GLN A 54 20.37 -0.21 4.18
C GLN A 54 18.94 0.32 3.98
N THR A 55 18.47 0.34 2.74
CA THR A 55 17.13 0.82 2.37
C THR A 55 16.11 -0.31 2.13
N ALA A 56 16.57 -1.55 1.94
CA ALA A 56 15.74 -2.71 1.63
C ALA A 56 16.11 -3.94 2.50
N GLY A 57 15.23 -4.94 2.50
CA GLY A 57 15.40 -6.17 3.29
C GLY A 57 14.95 -6.06 4.75
N PRO A 58 15.09 -7.15 5.52
CA PRO A 58 14.65 -7.20 6.90
C PRO A 58 15.47 -6.22 7.77
N PRO A 59 14.83 -5.48 8.68
CA PRO A 59 15.51 -4.63 9.65
C PRO A 59 16.24 -5.46 10.72
N LEU A 60 17.20 -4.84 11.43
CA LEU A 60 17.83 -5.44 12.60
C LEU A 60 16.81 -5.66 13.70
N ALA A 61 16.02 -4.62 13.98
CA ALA A 61 14.96 -4.61 14.99
C ALA A 61 13.70 -3.93 14.46
N VAL A 62 12.55 -4.41 14.93
CA VAL A 62 11.26 -3.84 14.59
C VAL A 62 10.34 -3.88 15.80
N LYS A 63 9.60 -2.80 16.02
CA LYS A 63 8.55 -2.72 17.03
C LYS A 63 7.29 -2.14 16.42
N ARG A 64 6.14 -2.72 16.78
CA ARG A 64 4.83 -2.30 16.30
C ARG A 64 4.00 -1.79 17.47
N TYR A 65 3.31 -0.69 17.25
CA TYR A 65 2.39 -0.08 18.20
C TYR A 65 1.01 0.02 17.57
N ASP A 66 0.06 -0.72 18.12
CA ASP A 66 -1.35 -0.72 17.72
C ASP A 66 -2.14 0.40 18.42
N SER A 67 -1.52 1.13 19.36
CA SER A 67 -2.11 2.27 20.07
C SER A 67 -1.02 3.27 20.44
N TYR A 68 -1.17 4.50 19.98
CA TYR A 68 -0.24 5.61 20.20
C TYR A 68 -1.00 6.94 20.11
N ARG A 69 -0.38 8.00 20.61
CA ARG A 69 -0.78 9.39 20.37
C ARG A 69 0.50 10.16 20.11
N LEU A 70 0.53 10.96 19.04
CA LEU A 70 1.67 11.83 18.76
C LEU A 70 1.57 13.12 19.60
N PRO A 71 2.69 13.63 20.15
CA PRO A 71 4.03 13.01 20.13
C PRO A 71 4.09 11.71 20.96
N PHE A 72 4.80 10.70 20.45
CA PHE A 72 4.82 9.34 21.01
C PHE A 72 6.22 8.94 21.48
N GLU A 73 6.36 8.59 22.75
CA GLU A 73 7.62 8.05 23.28
C GLU A 73 7.82 6.59 22.84
N PHE A 74 9.02 6.28 22.37
CA PHE A 74 9.38 4.93 21.96
C PHE A 74 10.69 4.46 22.61
N THR A 75 10.79 3.14 22.72
CA THR A 75 12.05 2.44 22.96
C THR A 75 12.21 1.33 21.94
N ILE A 76 13.41 1.16 21.41
CA ILE A 76 13.75 0.05 20.52
C ILE A 76 15.21 -0.36 20.69
N GLY A 77 15.50 -1.67 20.70
CA GLY A 77 16.85 -2.14 20.91
C GLY A 77 17.06 -3.61 20.53
N PRO A 78 18.15 -4.24 21.03
CA PRO A 78 18.48 -5.62 20.69
C PRO A 78 17.39 -6.63 21.11
N ALA A 79 16.55 -6.30 22.09
CA ALA A 79 15.42 -7.13 22.53
C ALA A 79 14.30 -7.24 21.48
N ASP A 80 14.25 -6.30 20.52
CA ASP A 80 13.29 -6.21 19.43
C ASP A 80 13.87 -6.73 18.09
N ALA A 81 15.03 -7.39 18.16
CA ALA A 81 15.70 -7.93 16.98
C ALA A 81 14.87 -9.03 16.30
N MET A 82 14.82 -9.02 14.96
CA MET A 82 14.07 -10.03 14.20
C MET A 82 14.73 -11.41 14.23
N LEU A 83 16.06 -11.45 14.28
CA LEU A 83 16.85 -12.67 14.28
C LEU A 83 17.77 -12.68 15.51
N GLU A 84 17.77 -13.80 16.23
CA GLU A 84 18.65 -13.97 17.39
C GLU A 84 20.13 -13.96 16.96
N GLY A 85 20.96 -13.21 17.68
CA GLY A 85 22.42 -13.19 17.46
C GLY A 85 22.91 -12.17 16.44
N ILE A 86 22.04 -11.39 15.81
CA ILE A 86 22.47 -10.27 14.96
C ILE A 86 23.04 -9.14 15.83
N PRO A 87 24.24 -8.61 15.51
CA PRO A 87 24.82 -7.49 16.24
C PRO A 87 23.99 -6.21 16.04
N PHE A 88 23.68 -5.55 17.15
CA PHE A 88 23.03 -4.24 17.19
C PHE A 88 24.10 -3.15 17.40
N GLU A 89 24.86 -2.87 16.34
CA GLU A 89 26.14 -2.14 16.40
C GLU A 89 26.36 -1.28 15.16
N GLY A 90 27.33 -0.37 15.23
CA GLY A 90 27.69 0.53 14.13
C GLY A 90 26.72 1.72 13.96
N PRO A 91 26.89 2.52 12.90
CA PRO A 91 25.93 3.55 12.55
C PRO A 91 24.62 2.92 12.07
N LEU A 92 23.51 3.45 12.55
CA LEU A 92 22.18 2.93 12.32
C LEU A 92 21.28 4.00 11.73
N THR A 93 20.26 3.57 11.00
CA THR A 93 19.12 4.40 10.63
C THR A 93 17.91 3.93 11.43
N LEU A 94 17.36 4.83 12.24
CA LEU A 94 16.06 4.69 12.86
C LEU A 94 15.01 5.25 11.90
N SER A 95 13.97 4.48 11.64
CA SER A 95 12.84 4.94 10.83
C SER A 95 11.53 4.59 11.49
N ALA A 96 10.55 5.48 11.44
CA ALA A 96 9.18 5.16 11.80
C ALA A 96 8.29 5.29 10.58
N ARG A 97 7.27 4.44 10.52
CA ARG A 97 6.23 4.47 9.49
C ARG A 97 4.86 4.42 10.14
N LEU A 98 4.02 5.34 9.73
CA LEU A 98 2.61 5.38 10.03
C LEU A 98 1.85 4.68 8.90
N ASP A 99 1.49 3.43 9.14
CA ASP A 99 0.84 2.52 8.19
C ASP A 99 -0.66 2.79 8.10
N ALA A 100 -1.11 3.24 6.93
CA ALA A 100 -2.48 3.66 6.69
C ALA A 100 -3.44 2.49 6.39
N ASP A 101 -2.92 1.34 5.95
CA ASP A 101 -3.72 0.24 5.40
C ASP A 101 -3.57 -1.09 6.16
N GLY A 102 -2.66 -1.14 7.13
CA GLY A 102 -2.37 -2.32 7.91
C GLY A 102 -1.38 -3.27 7.23
N SER A 103 -0.78 -2.88 6.11
CA SER A 103 0.18 -3.64 5.32
C SER A 103 1.57 -3.64 5.98
N PRO A 104 2.25 -4.80 6.02
CA PRO A 104 3.65 -4.85 6.44
C PRO A 104 4.58 -4.08 5.49
N LYS A 105 4.19 -3.92 4.22
CA LYS A 105 4.99 -3.21 3.21
C LYS A 105 4.64 -1.72 3.21
N SER A 106 5.65 -0.88 2.96
CA SER A 106 5.41 0.56 2.78
C SER A 106 4.57 0.75 1.52
N GLY A 107 3.53 1.57 1.60
CA GLY A 107 2.60 1.80 0.50
C GLY A 107 2.18 3.26 0.36
N PRO A 108 1.58 3.64 -0.78
CA PRO A 108 1.02 4.97 -0.97
C PRO A 108 0.03 5.33 0.15
N GLY A 109 0.19 6.52 0.74
CA GLY A 109 -0.62 6.98 1.88
C GLY A 109 0.05 6.81 3.24
N ASP A 110 1.12 6.01 3.33
CA ASP A 110 1.94 5.95 4.54
C ASP A 110 2.71 7.25 4.77
N ILE A 111 2.97 7.58 6.04
CA ILE A 111 3.86 8.69 6.41
C ILE A 111 5.09 8.11 7.08
N GLU A 112 6.27 8.45 6.56
CA GLU A 112 7.56 7.97 7.06
C GLU A 112 8.41 9.13 7.60
N GLY A 113 9.32 8.76 8.50
CA GLY A 113 10.37 9.62 9.04
C GLY A 113 11.62 8.80 9.29
N ARG A 114 12.80 9.40 9.11
CA ARG A 114 14.10 8.72 9.29
C ARG A 114 15.11 9.63 9.97
N VAL A 115 15.97 9.05 10.80
CA VAL A 115 17.08 9.76 11.46
C VAL A 115 18.25 8.81 11.69
N ALA A 116 19.48 9.32 11.50
CA ALA A 116 20.70 8.57 11.82
C ALA A 116 20.90 8.52 13.34
N VAL A 117 21.27 7.36 13.87
CA VAL A 117 21.46 7.14 15.30
C VAL A 117 22.59 6.14 15.55
N THR A 118 23.04 6.08 16.79
CA THR A 118 23.92 5.02 17.31
C THR A 118 23.19 4.18 18.34
N PRO A 119 23.60 2.92 18.59
CA PRO A 119 23.10 2.13 19.71
C PRO A 119 23.14 2.93 21.03
N GLY A 120 22.09 2.82 21.84
CA GLY A 120 21.99 3.51 23.12
C GLY A 120 21.61 4.99 23.07
N ALA A 121 21.39 5.57 21.87
CA ALA A 121 21.00 6.97 21.73
C ALA A 121 19.72 7.30 22.53
N LYS A 122 19.73 8.43 23.25
CA LYS A 122 18.61 8.92 24.07
C LYS A 122 18.12 10.25 23.55
N ASN A 123 16.88 10.61 23.87
CA ASN A 123 16.23 11.86 23.47
C ASN A 123 16.23 12.06 21.94
N VAL A 124 16.17 10.97 21.17
CA VAL A 124 16.08 11.03 19.71
C VAL A 124 14.74 11.65 19.32
N THR A 125 14.75 12.68 18.49
CA THR A 125 13.51 13.17 17.87
C THR A 125 13.43 12.61 16.46
N LEU A 126 12.36 11.86 16.18
CA LEU A 126 12.06 11.34 14.84
C LEU A 126 10.78 12.01 14.35
N VAL A 127 10.90 12.76 13.25
CA VAL A 127 9.77 13.47 12.66
C VAL A 127 9.23 12.70 11.47
N LEU A 128 7.93 12.41 11.47
CA LEU A 128 7.17 11.87 10.34
C LEU A 128 6.83 13.04 9.39
N ASP A 129 7.54 13.13 8.28
CA ASP A 129 7.48 14.29 7.36
C ASP A 129 7.24 13.90 5.90
N THR A 130 7.40 12.62 5.56
CA THR A 130 7.41 12.14 4.18
C THR A 130 6.17 11.30 3.91
N LEU A 131 5.21 11.86 3.16
CA LEU A 131 4.08 11.10 2.62
C LEU A 131 4.57 10.24 1.45
N ILE A 132 4.34 8.94 1.50
CA ILE A 132 4.61 8.05 0.37
C ILE A 132 3.55 8.31 -0.70
N ALA A 133 3.99 8.92 -1.80
CA ALA A 133 3.13 9.14 -2.96
C ALA A 133 2.93 7.82 -3.75
N PRO A 134 1.81 7.69 -4.47
CA PRO A 134 1.67 6.67 -5.50
C PRO A 134 2.85 6.69 -6.48
N ASP A 135 3.34 5.51 -6.87
CA ASP A 135 4.28 5.42 -7.99
C ASP A 135 3.51 5.76 -9.28
N PRO A 136 3.84 6.86 -9.98
CA PRO A 136 3.15 7.24 -11.20
C PRO A 136 3.35 6.22 -12.34
N ASN A 137 4.35 5.35 -12.22
CA ASN A 137 4.60 4.27 -13.17
C ASN A 137 3.80 3.00 -12.84
N MET A 138 3.07 2.94 -11.73
CA MET A 138 2.20 1.81 -11.37
C MET A 138 0.75 2.06 -11.86
N GLN A 139 0.60 2.50 -13.10
CA GLN A 139 -0.68 2.65 -13.78
C GLN A 139 -0.72 1.75 -15.01
N ILE A 140 -1.91 1.30 -15.40
CA ILE A 140 -2.12 0.66 -16.71
C ILE A 140 -2.57 1.73 -17.69
N ALA A 141 -1.94 1.79 -18.86
CA ALA A 141 -2.26 2.76 -19.90
C ALA A 141 -2.36 2.13 -21.30
N GLY A 142 -3.14 2.73 -22.19
CA GLY A 142 -3.27 2.27 -23.56
C GLY A 142 -4.45 2.90 -24.29
N THR A 143 -4.93 2.22 -25.32
CA THR A 143 -6.03 2.67 -26.18
C THR A 143 -7.24 1.75 -26.03
N ILE A 144 -8.44 2.33 -25.89
CA ILE A 144 -9.72 1.63 -25.97
C ILE A 144 -10.35 1.95 -27.32
N SER A 145 -10.80 0.93 -28.02
CA SER A 145 -11.50 1.03 -29.30
C SER A 145 -12.85 0.33 -29.24
N LEU A 146 -13.80 0.80 -30.05
CA LEU A 146 -15.07 0.12 -30.27
C LEU A 146 -14.95 -0.76 -31.52
N SER A 147 -15.40 -2.02 -31.43
CA SER A 147 -15.42 -2.89 -32.59
C SER A 147 -16.39 -2.36 -33.66
N LYS A 148 -15.96 -2.43 -34.93
CA LYS A 148 -16.76 -1.94 -36.07
C LYS A 148 -18.16 -2.57 -36.15
N ALA A 149 -18.30 -3.82 -35.69
CA ALA A 149 -19.58 -4.53 -35.68
C ALA A 149 -20.60 -3.97 -34.67
N LEU A 150 -20.16 -3.17 -33.70
CA LEU A 150 -20.99 -2.64 -32.61
C LEU A 150 -21.09 -1.11 -32.62
N GLU A 151 -20.48 -0.42 -33.59
CA GLU A 151 -20.56 1.05 -33.74
C GLU A 151 -22.00 1.55 -33.77
N SER A 152 -22.88 0.90 -34.52
CA SER A 152 -24.31 1.26 -34.62
C SER A 152 -25.14 0.88 -33.39
N LYS A 153 -24.56 0.14 -32.45
CA LYS A 153 -25.19 -0.27 -31.19
C LYS A 153 -24.68 0.52 -29.99
N ALA A 154 -23.69 1.40 -30.17
CA ALA A 154 -23.18 2.24 -29.11
C ALA A 154 -24.29 3.18 -28.62
N PRO A 155 -24.63 3.16 -27.32
CA PRO A 155 -25.68 4.03 -26.82
C PRO A 155 -25.26 5.50 -26.83
N GLU A 156 -26.15 6.39 -27.29
CA GLU A 156 -25.92 7.83 -27.16
C GLU A 156 -25.84 8.24 -25.69
N GLY A 157 -24.86 9.07 -25.34
CA GLY A 157 -24.66 9.54 -23.97
C GLY A 157 -24.13 8.49 -22.98
N ALA A 158 -23.70 7.32 -23.47
CA ALA A 158 -23.15 6.27 -22.62
C ALA A 158 -21.95 6.73 -21.78
N SER A 159 -21.80 6.12 -20.62
CA SER A 159 -20.61 6.24 -19.77
C SER A 159 -19.73 5.01 -19.94
N LEU A 160 -18.42 5.22 -20.07
CA LEU A 160 -17.43 4.15 -20.03
C LEU A 160 -16.98 3.93 -18.59
N PHE A 161 -17.08 2.71 -18.10
CA PHE A 161 -16.49 2.27 -16.84
C PHE A 161 -15.29 1.38 -17.14
N ILE A 162 -14.12 1.80 -16.69
CA ILE A 162 -12.89 1.02 -16.70
C ILE A 162 -12.72 0.44 -15.30
N ILE A 163 -12.82 -0.88 -15.19
CA ILE A 163 -12.88 -1.60 -13.92
C ILE A 163 -11.64 -2.50 -13.82
N ALA A 164 -10.81 -2.25 -12.82
CA ALA A 164 -9.66 -3.08 -12.52
C ALA A 164 -9.97 -4.03 -11.35
N ARG A 165 -9.70 -5.32 -11.55
CA ARG A 165 -9.78 -6.35 -10.51
C ARG A 165 -8.44 -7.06 -10.38
N LYS A 166 -8.07 -7.47 -9.16
CA LYS A 166 -6.91 -8.34 -8.96
C LYS A 166 -7.15 -9.66 -9.70
N ALA A 167 -6.15 -10.14 -10.44
CA ALA A 167 -6.29 -11.38 -11.20
C ALA A 167 -6.68 -12.55 -10.29
N GLY A 168 -7.59 -13.39 -10.77
CA GLY A 168 -8.10 -14.55 -10.00
C GLY A 168 -9.08 -14.20 -8.89
N SER A 169 -9.48 -12.93 -8.74
CA SER A 169 -10.63 -12.59 -7.90
C SER A 169 -11.92 -13.05 -8.59
N THR A 170 -12.71 -13.88 -7.91
CA THR A 170 -14.06 -14.22 -8.38
C THR A 170 -14.95 -12.99 -8.21
N GLY A 171 -15.75 -12.65 -9.22
CA GLY A 171 -16.41 -11.33 -9.39
C GLY A 171 -17.36 -10.82 -8.30
N GLY A 172 -17.41 -11.44 -7.12
CA GLY A 172 -18.32 -11.11 -6.00
C GLY A 172 -17.86 -9.99 -5.06
N GLY A 173 -16.71 -9.34 -5.28
CA GLY A 173 -16.20 -8.25 -4.43
C GLY A 173 -16.15 -6.88 -5.12
N PRO A 174 -15.95 -5.78 -4.37
CA PRO A 174 -15.69 -4.47 -4.96
C PRO A 174 -14.43 -4.53 -5.84
N PRO A 175 -14.39 -3.78 -6.96
CA PRO A 175 -13.20 -3.70 -7.79
C PRO A 175 -12.04 -3.04 -7.04
N LEU A 176 -10.81 -3.31 -7.48
CA LEU A 176 -9.61 -2.67 -6.95
C LEU A 176 -9.63 -1.17 -7.25
N ALA A 177 -9.91 -0.83 -8.51
CA ALA A 177 -10.00 0.54 -8.98
C ALA A 177 -11.08 0.70 -10.05
N VAL A 178 -11.68 1.89 -10.13
CA VAL A 178 -12.69 2.23 -11.13
C VAL A 178 -12.41 3.62 -11.67
N LYS A 179 -12.48 3.77 -12.99
CA LYS A 179 -12.49 5.07 -13.67
C LYS A 179 -13.73 5.17 -14.54
N ARG A 180 -14.48 6.26 -14.37
CA ARG A 180 -15.63 6.60 -15.21
C ARG A 180 -15.23 7.68 -16.21
N VAL A 181 -15.64 7.51 -17.46
CA VAL A 181 -15.52 8.51 -18.51
C VAL A 181 -16.90 8.75 -19.10
N THR A 182 -17.37 9.99 -19.06
CA THR A 182 -18.66 10.38 -19.66
C THR A 182 -18.47 10.73 -21.12
N SER A 183 -19.39 10.32 -21.99
CA SER A 183 -19.36 10.63 -23.42
C SER A 183 -18.01 10.28 -24.09
N PRO A 184 -17.59 9.01 -24.03
CA PRO A 184 -16.31 8.58 -24.62
C PRO A 184 -16.35 8.70 -26.15
N GLU A 185 -15.24 9.14 -26.74
CA GLU A 185 -15.03 9.14 -28.19
C GLU A 185 -14.00 8.06 -28.54
N PHE A 186 -14.34 7.14 -29.44
CA PHE A 186 -13.44 6.03 -29.78
C PHE A 186 -12.70 6.27 -31.12
N PRO A 187 -11.42 5.87 -31.22
CA PRO A 187 -10.59 5.32 -30.15
C PRO A 187 -10.18 6.40 -29.12
N MET A 188 -10.02 6.01 -27.86
CA MET A 188 -9.53 6.90 -26.80
C MET A 188 -8.36 6.31 -26.04
N GLU A 189 -7.47 7.19 -25.59
CA GLU A 189 -6.43 6.85 -24.63
C GLU A 189 -7.03 6.72 -23.22
N PHE A 190 -6.51 5.78 -22.44
CA PHE A 190 -6.88 5.60 -21.04
C PHE A 190 -5.66 5.39 -20.15
N SER A 191 -5.86 5.71 -18.88
CA SER A 191 -4.99 5.30 -17.79
C SER A 191 -5.83 4.98 -16.55
N ILE A 192 -5.42 3.99 -15.78
CA ILE A 192 -6.02 3.62 -14.49
C ILE A 192 -4.91 3.18 -13.51
N GLY A 193 -4.95 3.66 -12.27
CA GLY A 193 -3.91 3.37 -11.28
C GLY A 193 -4.34 3.63 -9.84
N GLN A 194 -3.37 3.86 -8.95
CA GLN A 194 -3.58 4.06 -7.51
C GLN A 194 -4.61 5.14 -7.17
N ALA A 195 -4.67 6.24 -7.92
CA ALA A 195 -5.63 7.33 -7.68
C ALA A 195 -7.09 6.92 -7.95
N ASN A 196 -7.32 5.77 -8.58
CA ASN A 196 -8.64 5.25 -8.91
C ASN A 196 -9.08 4.13 -7.95
N THR A 197 -8.32 3.83 -6.90
CA THR A 197 -8.64 2.73 -5.98
C THR A 197 -9.87 3.04 -5.15
N MET A 198 -10.69 2.01 -4.90
CA MET A 198 -11.99 2.18 -4.25
C MET A 198 -11.96 2.03 -2.73
N LEU A 199 -11.01 1.25 -2.20
CA LEU A 199 -10.91 0.96 -0.78
C LEU A 199 -9.75 1.76 -0.17
N PRO A 200 -9.94 2.40 1.01
CA PRO A 200 -8.84 2.97 1.78
C PRO A 200 -7.75 1.92 1.99
N GLY A 201 -6.52 2.28 1.64
CA GLY A 201 -5.38 1.38 1.77
C GLY A 201 -5.25 0.30 0.69
N ALA A 202 -6.10 0.28 -0.33
CA ALA A 202 -5.85 -0.59 -1.47
C ALA A 202 -4.65 -0.10 -2.27
N VAL A 203 -3.66 -0.98 -2.47
CA VAL A 203 -2.50 -0.73 -3.34
C VAL A 203 -2.78 -1.28 -4.75
N PHE A 204 -2.57 -0.44 -5.77
CA PHE A 204 -2.67 -0.79 -7.18
C PHE A 204 -1.37 -1.44 -7.66
N GLU A 205 -1.26 -2.75 -7.47
CA GLU A 205 -0.08 -3.53 -7.85
C GLU A 205 -0.43 -4.93 -8.36
N GLY A 206 0.54 -5.56 -9.03
CA GLY A 206 0.46 -6.96 -9.45
C GLY A 206 -0.39 -7.20 -10.72
N PRO A 207 -0.76 -8.46 -10.98
CA PRO A 207 -1.60 -8.83 -12.12
C PRO A 207 -3.04 -8.32 -11.96
N ILE A 208 -3.58 -7.73 -13.02
CA ILE A 208 -4.88 -7.07 -13.07
C ILE A 208 -5.70 -7.60 -14.24
N ASP A 209 -6.93 -7.99 -13.97
CA ASP A 209 -7.94 -8.19 -15.00
C ASP A 209 -8.68 -6.85 -15.21
N LEU A 210 -8.56 -6.28 -16.40
CA LEU A 210 -9.31 -5.11 -16.82
C LEU A 210 -10.61 -5.53 -17.51
N HIS A 211 -11.72 -4.99 -17.03
CA HIS A 211 -13.03 -5.10 -17.65
C HIS A 211 -13.53 -3.69 -17.93
N VAL A 212 -13.82 -3.41 -19.20
CA VAL A 212 -14.37 -2.13 -19.62
C VAL A 212 -15.80 -2.34 -20.10
N ARG A 213 -16.71 -1.49 -19.65
CA ARG A 213 -18.12 -1.52 -20.02
C ARG A 213 -18.58 -0.14 -20.46
N LEU A 214 -19.13 -0.06 -21.67
CA LEU A 214 -19.90 1.07 -22.15
C LEU A 214 -21.35 0.85 -21.73
N ASP A 215 -21.81 1.68 -20.81
CA ASP A 215 -23.08 1.55 -20.10
C ASP A 215 -23.97 2.76 -20.37
N GLN A 216 -25.25 2.50 -20.68
CA GLN A 216 -26.24 3.53 -20.98
C GLN A 216 -27.01 4.01 -19.73
N ASP A 217 -27.24 3.14 -18.76
CA ASP A 217 -28.20 3.38 -17.67
C ASP A 217 -27.53 3.80 -16.36
N GLY A 218 -26.20 3.71 -16.28
CA GLY A 218 -25.40 4.12 -15.13
C GLY A 218 -25.54 3.18 -13.95
N THR A 219 -26.07 1.98 -14.15
CA THR A 219 -26.29 1.01 -13.09
C THR A 219 -25.04 0.18 -12.82
N VAL A 220 -24.95 -0.36 -11.60
CA VAL A 220 -23.78 -1.16 -11.19
C VAL A 220 -23.75 -2.53 -11.90
N ARG A 221 -24.91 -3.04 -12.32
CA ARG A 221 -25.03 -4.36 -12.94
C ARG A 221 -24.94 -4.26 -14.46
N PRO A 222 -24.42 -5.29 -15.16
CA PRO A 222 -24.54 -5.34 -16.61
C PRO A 222 -26.01 -5.35 -17.01
N SER A 223 -26.37 -4.48 -17.94
CA SER A 223 -27.71 -4.36 -18.51
C SER A 223 -27.68 -4.78 -19.98
N ALA A 224 -28.81 -5.30 -20.47
CA ALA A 224 -28.94 -5.61 -21.89
C ALA A 224 -28.70 -4.36 -22.73
N GLY A 225 -27.82 -4.45 -23.73
CA GLY A 225 -27.38 -3.31 -24.54
C GLY A 225 -26.01 -2.73 -24.16
N ASP A 226 -25.45 -3.10 -23.00
CA ASP A 226 -24.09 -2.74 -22.64
C ASP A 226 -23.07 -3.36 -23.62
N ILE A 227 -21.97 -2.66 -23.85
CA ILE A 227 -20.86 -3.19 -24.66
C ILE A 227 -19.62 -3.36 -23.79
N GLU A 228 -19.06 -4.56 -23.78
CA GLU A 228 -17.95 -4.95 -22.93
C GLU A 228 -16.67 -5.28 -23.73
N GLY A 229 -15.53 -5.11 -23.06
CA GLY A 229 -14.22 -5.58 -23.49
C GLY A 229 -13.40 -5.98 -22.27
N ARG A 230 -12.47 -6.93 -22.43
CA ARG A 230 -11.63 -7.46 -21.35
C ARG A 230 -10.20 -7.66 -21.82
N VAL A 231 -9.24 -7.43 -20.92
CA VAL A 231 -7.83 -7.74 -21.14
C VAL A 231 -7.14 -8.06 -19.82
N GLN A 232 -6.22 -9.00 -19.83
CA GLN A 232 -5.34 -9.26 -18.69
C GLN A 232 -4.09 -8.40 -18.83
N SER A 233 -3.64 -7.80 -17.74
CA SER A 233 -2.47 -6.92 -17.70
C SER A 233 -1.85 -6.96 -16.31
N LYS A 234 -0.92 -6.05 -16.04
CA LYS A 234 -0.29 -5.84 -14.74
C LYS A 234 -0.07 -4.36 -14.48
N ALA A 235 -0.05 -3.97 -13.22
CA ALA A 235 0.30 -2.59 -12.84
C ALA A 235 1.63 -2.17 -13.48
N GLY A 236 1.62 -0.98 -14.10
CA GLY A 236 2.75 -0.40 -14.81
C GLY A 236 2.92 -0.80 -16.28
N GLU A 237 1.98 -1.57 -16.84
CA GLU A 237 1.96 -1.86 -18.27
C GLU A 237 1.34 -0.72 -19.08
N ALA A 238 1.94 -0.40 -20.22
CA ALA A 238 1.49 0.65 -21.13
C ALA A 238 1.29 0.12 -22.54
N ASN A 239 0.67 0.92 -23.42
CA ASN A 239 0.35 0.56 -24.81
C ASN A 239 -0.61 -0.64 -24.93
N ILE A 240 -1.46 -0.86 -23.91
CA ILE A 240 -2.50 -1.89 -23.96
C ILE A 240 -3.52 -1.55 -25.05
N GLN A 241 -3.89 -2.54 -25.85
CA GLN A 241 -4.98 -2.42 -26.81
C GLN A 241 -6.20 -3.15 -26.27
N LEU A 242 -7.26 -2.41 -25.98
CA LEU A 242 -8.53 -2.96 -25.51
C LEU A 242 -9.62 -2.69 -26.53
N VAL A 243 -10.35 -3.74 -26.90
CA VAL A 243 -11.45 -3.65 -27.85
C VAL A 243 -12.76 -3.97 -27.15
N LEU A 244 -13.74 -3.07 -27.25
CA LEU A 244 -15.12 -3.30 -26.88
C LEU A 244 -15.81 -4.09 -27.99
N ASN A 245 -16.04 -5.38 -27.77
CA ASN A 245 -16.44 -6.33 -28.82
C ASN A 245 -17.52 -7.32 -28.39
N SER A 246 -18.04 -7.21 -27.18
CA SER A 246 -19.11 -8.09 -26.67
C SER A 246 -20.34 -7.26 -26.31
N LEU A 247 -21.47 -7.55 -26.93
CA LEU A 247 -22.76 -6.99 -26.51
C LEU A 247 -23.32 -7.84 -25.36
N VAL A 248 -23.83 -7.20 -24.32
CA VAL A 248 -24.56 -7.87 -23.24
C VAL A 248 -25.98 -8.12 -23.71
N GLU A 249 -26.33 -9.40 -23.81
CA GLU A 249 -27.68 -9.86 -24.14
C GLU A 249 -28.49 -10.11 -22.85
N GLY A 250 -29.81 -9.92 -22.94
CA GLY A 250 -30.74 -10.10 -21.81
C GLY A 250 -31.22 -11.53 -21.63
#